data_AF-A0A238ZZQ7-F1
#
_entry.id   AF-A0A238ZZQ7-F1
#
_cell.length_a   1.000
_cell.length_b   1.000
_cell.length_c   1.000
_cell.angle_alpha   90.00
_cell.angle_beta   90.00
_cell.angle_gamma   90.00
#
_symmetry.space_group_name_H-M   'P 1'
#
loop_
_entity.id
_entity.type
_entity.pdbx_description
1 polymer ?
#
loop_
_entity_poly.entity_id
_entity_poly.type
_entity_poly.pdbx_seq_one_letter_code
_entity_poly.pdbx_strand_id
1 'polypeptide(L)'
;MTRLSITFLYICFLYSGFSYAQQIDINEVNLQGTTLHKAIIQFINETKNKKTFFNENGYIQLRLTYKNNSAKSDEIMSIYRLVDNYHRYDNLDKDHLFPLFYTYVETKLILIYSDLNIPLKFSEKSKKLIGNLVLETFPKKNPLYVEDAQGNVIIDDKNFVEEVFNINGGVNLIVYGNNSFKFEKRN
;
A
#
# COMPACT_ATOMS: atom_id res chain seq x y z
N MET A 1 -6.35 61.06 -6.54
CA MET A 1 -5.67 60.02 -5.73
C MET A 1 -6.41 58.67 -5.76
N THR A 2 -7.06 58.29 -6.88
CA THR A 2 -7.98 57.13 -6.96
C THR A 2 -7.60 56.10 -8.03
N ARG A 3 -6.59 56.38 -8.87
CA ARG A 3 -6.15 55.47 -9.94
C ARG A 3 -5.19 54.36 -9.49
N LEU A 4 -4.48 54.56 -8.38
CA LEU A 4 -3.53 53.59 -7.84
C LEU A 4 -4.24 52.35 -7.24
N SER A 5 -5.46 52.53 -6.74
CA SER A 5 -6.23 51.49 -6.06
C SER A 5 -6.81 50.44 -7.01
N ILE A 6 -7.14 50.84 -8.26
CA ILE A 6 -7.74 49.94 -9.25
C ILE A 6 -6.69 49.00 -9.85
N THR A 7 -5.47 49.49 -10.07
CA THR A 7 -4.36 48.69 -10.63
C THR A 7 -3.88 47.64 -9.62
N PHE A 8 -3.85 47.98 -8.33
CA PHE A 8 -3.48 47.03 -7.27
C PHE A 8 -4.50 45.89 -7.14
N LEU A 9 -5.80 46.19 -7.30
CA LEU A 9 -6.86 45.19 -7.24
C LEU A 9 -6.78 44.18 -8.41
N TYR A 10 -6.41 44.65 -9.61
CA TYR A 10 -6.24 43.80 -10.79
C TYR A 10 -5.05 42.85 -10.65
N ILE A 11 -3.96 43.30 -10.03
CA ILE A 11 -2.79 42.47 -9.75
C ILE A 11 -3.17 41.36 -8.76
N CYS A 12 -3.92 41.66 -7.70
CA CYS A 12 -4.39 40.64 -6.75
C CYS A 12 -5.27 39.57 -7.41
N PHE A 13 -6.07 39.93 -8.42
CA PHE A 13 -6.93 38.97 -9.14
C PHE A 13 -6.16 38.06 -10.10
N LEU A 14 -5.01 38.51 -10.62
CA LEU A 14 -4.12 37.67 -11.45
C LEU A 14 -3.32 36.65 -10.62
N TYR A 15 -3.12 36.91 -9.31
CA TYR A 15 -2.39 36.00 -8.41
C TYR A 15 -3.27 35.05 -7.60
N SER A 16 -4.61 35.21 -7.60
CA SER A 16 -5.53 34.31 -6.87
C SER A 16 -5.84 33.00 -7.60
N GLY A 17 -5.32 32.81 -8.83
CA GLY A 17 -5.59 31.62 -9.66
C GLY A 17 -4.83 30.34 -9.28
N PHE A 18 -3.85 30.40 -8.38
CA PHE A 18 -3.11 29.21 -7.95
C PHE A 18 -3.69 28.62 -6.66
N SER A 19 -4.93 28.14 -6.73
CA SER A 19 -5.44 27.21 -5.72
C SER A 19 -4.74 25.86 -5.93
N TYR A 20 -3.58 25.68 -5.30
CA TYR A 20 -2.93 24.38 -5.22
C TYR A 20 -3.82 23.46 -4.38
N ALA A 21 -4.61 22.62 -5.04
CA ALA A 21 -5.07 21.38 -4.43
C ALA A 21 -3.81 20.62 -4.00
N GLN A 22 -3.55 20.58 -2.69
CA GLN A 22 -2.33 19.98 -2.15
C GLN A 22 -2.28 18.50 -2.56
N GLN A 23 -1.35 18.17 -3.44
CA GLN A 23 -1.04 16.79 -3.73
C GLN A 23 -0.39 16.18 -2.49
N ILE A 24 -0.81 14.97 -2.14
CA ILE A 24 -0.31 14.25 -0.98
C ILE A 24 0.89 13.42 -1.43
N ASP A 25 1.98 13.52 -0.67
CA ASP A 25 3.14 12.65 -0.84
C ASP A 25 3.04 11.43 0.07
N ILE A 26 3.41 10.27 -0.50
CA ILE A 26 3.44 9.00 0.22
C ILE A 26 4.84 8.84 0.81
N ASN A 27 4.92 8.79 2.13
CA ASN A 27 6.18 8.77 2.85
C ASN A 27 6.41 7.44 3.57
N GLU A 28 7.68 7.10 3.76
CA GLU A 28 8.08 5.99 4.61
C GLU A 28 7.82 6.34 6.08
N VAL A 29 7.31 5.39 6.85
CA VAL A 29 7.14 5.52 8.30
C VAL A 29 7.94 4.45 9.02
N ASN A 30 8.41 4.78 10.23
CA ASN A 30 9.08 3.81 11.07
C ASN A 30 8.09 3.23 12.09
N LEU A 31 7.92 1.90 12.11
CA LEU A 31 7.08 1.20 13.08
C LEU A 31 7.87 0.56 14.21
N GLN A 32 9.21 0.63 14.21
CA GLN A 32 10.08 -0.08 15.14
C GLN A 32 9.67 0.18 16.60
N GLY A 33 9.62 -0.89 17.39
CA GLY A 33 9.24 -0.86 18.81
C GLY A 33 7.74 -0.79 19.08
N THR A 34 6.89 -0.55 18.08
CA THR A 34 5.43 -0.51 18.26
C THR A 34 4.80 -1.91 18.40
N THR A 35 3.61 -1.99 19.02
CA THR A 35 2.79 -3.21 19.03
C THR A 35 2.47 -3.68 17.62
N LEU A 36 2.19 -2.74 16.71
CA LEU A 36 1.90 -3.02 15.32
C LEU A 36 3.09 -3.69 14.61
N HIS A 37 4.31 -3.23 14.85
CA HIS A 37 5.52 -3.86 14.31
C HIS A 37 5.71 -5.29 14.80
N LYS A 38 5.53 -5.54 16.10
CA LYS A 38 5.59 -6.90 16.67
C LYS A 38 4.55 -7.83 16.03
N ALA A 39 3.33 -7.34 15.85
CA ALA A 39 2.26 -8.09 15.21
C ALA A 39 2.58 -8.36 13.72
N ILE A 40 3.09 -7.38 12.98
CA ILE A 40 3.49 -7.59 11.57
C ILE A 40 4.59 -8.66 11.47
N ILE A 41 5.60 -8.63 12.34
CA ILE A 41 6.64 -9.68 12.40
C ILE A 41 6.01 -11.06 12.62
N GLN A 42 5.10 -11.18 13.58
CA GLN A 42 4.42 -12.45 13.83
C GLN A 42 3.63 -12.92 12.60
N PHE A 43 2.88 -12.03 11.96
CA PHE A 43 2.14 -12.33 10.73
C PHE A 43 3.06 -12.78 9.59
N ILE A 44 4.20 -12.10 9.40
CA ILE A 44 5.20 -12.47 8.38
C ILE A 44 5.69 -13.88 8.65
N ASN A 45 6.13 -14.18 9.87
CA ASN A 45 6.68 -15.49 10.23
C ASN A 45 5.66 -16.61 10.06
N GLU A 46 4.42 -16.40 10.50
CA GLU A 46 3.36 -17.39 10.32
C GLU A 46 2.99 -17.61 8.84
N THR A 47 3.06 -16.57 8.02
CA THR A 47 2.72 -16.65 6.59
C THR A 47 3.84 -17.32 5.80
N LYS A 48 5.10 -16.98 6.09
CA LYS A 48 6.30 -17.61 5.52
C LYS A 48 6.30 -19.13 5.74
N ASN A 49 5.91 -19.57 6.93
CA ASN A 49 5.81 -21.00 7.25
C ASN A 49 4.70 -21.75 6.49
N LYS A 50 3.69 -21.02 5.98
CA LYS A 50 2.54 -21.62 5.26
C LYS A 50 2.65 -21.49 3.75
N LYS A 51 3.37 -20.48 3.25
CA LYS A 51 3.41 -20.12 1.82
C LYS A 51 4.85 -19.81 1.40
N THR A 52 5.54 -20.76 0.77
CA THR A 52 6.94 -20.57 0.31
C THR A 52 7.08 -19.39 -0.65
N PHE A 53 6.11 -19.17 -1.56
CA PHE A 53 6.13 -18.03 -2.49
C PHE A 53 6.15 -16.68 -1.78
N PHE A 54 5.49 -16.57 -0.61
CA PHE A 54 5.48 -15.36 0.20
C PHE A 54 6.85 -15.05 0.81
N ASN A 55 7.78 -16.01 0.90
CA ASN A 55 9.10 -15.72 1.50
C ASN A 55 9.84 -14.65 0.70
N GLU A 56 9.80 -14.79 -0.62
CA GLU A 56 10.55 -13.95 -1.55
C GLU A 56 9.65 -12.90 -2.20
N ASN A 57 8.41 -13.27 -2.53
CA ASN A 57 7.54 -12.44 -3.35
C ASN A 57 6.37 -11.86 -2.56
N GLY A 58 5.76 -10.82 -3.12
CA GLY A 58 4.60 -10.13 -2.59
C GLY A 58 4.92 -9.15 -1.46
N TYR A 59 3.90 -8.37 -1.12
CA TYR A 59 3.91 -7.34 -0.10
C TYR A 59 2.72 -7.52 0.84
N ILE A 60 2.67 -6.76 1.93
CA ILE A 60 1.55 -6.78 2.87
C ILE A 60 0.74 -5.50 2.72
N GLN A 61 -0.59 -5.63 2.60
CA GLN A 61 -1.50 -4.53 2.83
C GLN A 61 -1.95 -4.50 4.28
N LEU A 62 -1.75 -3.36 4.94
CA LEU A 62 -2.24 -3.05 6.26
C LEU A 62 -3.36 -2.00 6.14
N ARG A 63 -4.60 -2.35 6.48
CA ARG A 63 -5.73 -1.40 6.47
C ARG A 63 -6.23 -1.15 7.88
N LEU A 64 -6.32 0.11 8.29
CA LEU A 64 -7.00 0.46 9.53
C LEU A 64 -8.52 0.42 9.31
N THR A 65 -9.21 -0.52 9.95
CA THR A 65 -10.68 -0.70 9.82
C THR A 65 -11.46 -0.14 11.01
N TYR A 66 -10.82 -0.01 12.18
CA TYR A 66 -11.43 0.55 13.37
C TYR A 66 -10.39 1.24 14.25
N LYS A 67 -10.77 2.36 14.88
CA LYS A 67 -9.95 3.06 15.85
C LYS A 67 -10.82 3.71 16.95
N ASN A 68 -10.45 3.49 18.20
CA ASN A 68 -10.97 4.16 19.38
C ASN A 68 -9.81 4.73 20.19
N ASN A 69 -9.60 6.04 20.09
CA ASN A 69 -8.51 6.72 20.81
C ASN A 69 -8.74 6.77 22.34
N SER A 70 -9.96 6.48 22.80
CA SER A 70 -10.35 6.55 24.21
C SER A 70 -10.45 5.17 24.88
N ALA A 71 -9.99 4.11 24.20
CA ALA A 71 -10.07 2.75 24.70
C ALA A 71 -9.28 2.56 26.00
N LYS A 72 -9.91 1.94 26.99
CA LYS A 72 -9.30 1.59 28.27
C LYS A 72 -8.90 0.13 28.30
N SER A 73 -7.71 -0.19 28.79
CA SER A 73 -7.25 -1.55 29.16
C SER A 73 -7.65 -2.68 28.20
N ASP A 74 -8.79 -3.32 28.43
CA ASP A 74 -9.36 -4.49 27.73
C ASP A 74 -10.30 -4.12 26.58
N GLU A 75 -10.62 -2.85 26.40
CA GLU A 75 -11.37 -2.33 25.27
C GLU A 75 -10.52 -2.36 23.99
N ILE A 76 -11.19 -2.59 22.85
CA ILE A 76 -10.55 -2.56 21.54
C ILE A 76 -10.14 -1.11 21.23
N MET A 77 -8.83 -0.91 21.04
CA MET A 77 -8.26 0.36 20.62
C MET A 77 -8.21 0.49 19.11
N SER A 78 -7.82 -0.56 18.40
CA SER A 78 -7.81 -0.54 16.93
C SER A 78 -7.93 -1.94 16.34
N ILE A 79 -8.48 -1.98 15.13
CA ILE A 79 -8.50 -3.19 14.31
C ILE A 79 -7.82 -2.86 12.99
N TYR A 80 -6.84 -3.69 12.64
CA TYR A 80 -6.17 -3.63 11.36
C TYR A 80 -6.45 -4.90 10.57
N ARG A 81 -6.59 -4.77 9.26
CA ARG A 81 -6.60 -5.89 8.33
C ARG A 81 -5.22 -6.05 7.72
N LEU A 82 -4.64 -7.24 7.85
CA LEU A 82 -3.36 -7.63 7.25
C LEU A 82 -3.62 -8.64 6.14
N VAL A 83 -3.14 -8.37 4.93
CA VAL A 83 -3.32 -9.26 3.77
C VAL A 83 -1.99 -9.38 3.03
N ASP A 84 -1.53 -10.60 2.76
CA ASP A 84 -0.46 -10.85 1.79
C ASP A 84 -1.01 -10.69 0.37
N ASN A 85 -0.41 -9.78 -0.40
CA ASN A 85 -0.88 -9.40 -1.72
C ASN A 85 0.20 -9.60 -2.77
N TYR A 86 -0.25 -10.01 -3.96
CA TYR A 86 0.55 -10.36 -5.14
C TYR A 86 -0.05 -9.71 -6.39
N HIS A 87 -0.75 -8.59 -6.24
CA HIS A 87 -1.30 -7.83 -7.35
C HIS A 87 -0.48 -6.56 -7.60
N ARG A 88 -0.19 -6.33 -8.88
CA ARG A 88 0.52 -5.13 -9.37
C ARG A 88 -0.46 -3.97 -9.51
N TYR A 89 0.09 -2.76 -9.61
CA TYR A 89 -0.72 -1.59 -9.95
C TYR A 89 -0.88 -1.51 -11.48
N ASP A 90 -2.06 -1.86 -11.99
CA ASP A 90 -2.35 -1.81 -13.42
C ASP A 90 -2.65 -0.38 -13.92
N ASN A 91 -3.03 0.52 -13.01
CA ASN A 91 -3.41 1.89 -13.34
C ASN A 91 -3.01 2.85 -12.21
N LEU A 92 -2.11 3.78 -12.52
CA LEU A 92 -1.61 4.79 -11.57
C LEU A 92 -2.52 6.04 -11.47
N ASP A 93 -3.53 6.18 -12.33
CA ASP A 93 -4.46 7.31 -12.32
C ASP A 93 -5.51 7.20 -11.21
N LYS A 94 -5.67 6.00 -10.63
CA LYS A 94 -6.66 5.72 -9.59
C LYS A 94 -6.11 5.99 -8.19
N ASP A 95 -6.25 7.23 -7.71
CA ASP A 95 -5.74 7.67 -6.40
C ASP A 95 -6.20 6.77 -5.22
N HIS A 96 -7.43 6.25 -5.25
CA HIS A 96 -7.98 5.39 -4.19
C HIS A 96 -7.26 4.04 -4.02
N LEU A 97 -6.42 3.65 -4.99
CA LEU A 97 -5.64 2.41 -4.90
C LEU A 97 -4.33 2.61 -4.13
N PHE A 98 -3.90 3.85 -3.86
CA PHE A 98 -2.60 4.13 -3.25
C PHE A 98 -2.64 4.16 -1.72
N PRO A 99 -1.57 3.70 -1.06
CA PRO A 99 -1.46 3.76 0.39
C PRO A 99 -1.18 5.19 0.86
N LEU A 100 -1.49 5.45 2.13
CA LEU A 100 -1.09 6.71 2.79
C LEU A 100 0.39 6.72 3.14
N PHE A 101 0.92 5.56 3.54
CA PHE A 101 2.29 5.39 3.99
C PHE A 101 2.82 4.03 3.55
N TYR A 102 4.14 3.88 3.55
CA TYR A 102 4.79 2.58 3.41
C TYR A 102 5.86 2.40 4.48
N THR A 103 6.29 1.17 4.68
CA THR A 103 7.43 0.84 5.54
C THR A 103 8.00 -0.51 5.13
N TYR A 104 9.18 -0.84 5.63
CA TYR A 104 9.75 -2.17 5.58
C TYR A 104 9.74 -2.79 6.96
N VAL A 105 9.22 -4.02 7.03
CA VAL A 105 9.36 -4.86 8.22
C VAL A 105 10.06 -6.14 7.78
N GLU A 106 11.23 -6.40 8.36
CA GLU A 106 12.19 -7.36 7.83
C GLU A 106 12.52 -7.04 6.37
N THR A 107 12.25 -7.96 5.45
CA THR A 107 12.44 -7.79 3.99
C THR A 107 11.13 -7.56 3.26
N LYS A 108 10.02 -7.33 3.98
CA LYS A 108 8.69 -7.18 3.39
C LYS A 108 8.24 -5.73 3.36
N LEU A 109 7.85 -5.29 2.16
CA LEU A 109 7.15 -4.04 1.95
C LEU A 109 5.76 -4.12 2.59
N ILE A 110 5.45 -3.13 3.41
CA ILE A 110 4.13 -2.96 4.04
C ILE A 110 3.52 -1.67 3.50
N LEU A 111 2.34 -1.79 2.88
CA LEU A 111 1.58 -0.66 2.37
C LEU A 111 0.42 -0.36 3.34
N ILE A 112 0.36 0.86 3.84
CA ILE A 112 -0.58 1.26 4.90
C ILE A 112 -1.70 2.10 4.30
N TYR A 113 -2.93 1.59 4.41
CA TYR A 113 -4.14 2.23 3.93
C TYR A 113 -5.03 2.65 5.10
N SER A 114 -5.90 3.61 4.82
CA SER A 114 -7.00 3.97 5.69
C SER A 114 -8.29 3.87 4.90
N ASP A 115 -9.35 3.33 5.51
CA ASP A 115 -10.68 3.29 4.91
C ASP A 115 -11.43 4.63 5.09
N LEU A 116 -10.69 5.73 5.30
CA LEU A 116 -11.26 7.08 5.34
C LEU A 116 -11.75 7.45 3.94
N ASN A 117 -13.06 7.68 3.81
CA ASN A 117 -13.72 8.14 2.57
C ASN A 117 -13.42 9.62 2.26
N ILE A 118 -12.14 10.00 2.30
CA ILE A 118 -11.68 11.34 1.94
C ILE A 118 -11.11 11.24 0.52
N PRO A 119 -11.54 12.09 -0.43
CA PRO A 119 -10.93 12.13 -1.75
C PRO A 119 -9.49 12.64 -1.62
N LEU A 120 -8.54 11.72 -1.75
CA LEU A 120 -7.11 12.03 -1.75
C LEU A 120 -6.62 12.15 -3.19
N LYS A 121 -5.69 13.07 -3.44
CA LYS A 121 -4.99 13.19 -4.71
C LYS A 121 -3.51 13.08 -4.45
N PHE A 122 -2.89 12.00 -4.93
CA PHE A 122 -1.47 11.77 -4.71
C PHE A 122 -0.64 12.41 -5.82
N SER A 123 0.59 12.79 -5.49
CA SER A 123 1.55 13.26 -6.49
C SER A 123 1.93 12.12 -7.45
N GLU A 124 2.14 12.45 -8.72
CA GLU A 124 2.62 11.48 -9.73
C GLU A 124 3.96 10.84 -9.33
N LYS A 125 4.79 11.59 -8.60
CA LYS A 125 6.04 11.10 -8.03
C LYS A 125 5.78 9.98 -7.01
N SER A 126 4.83 10.17 -6.10
CA SER A 126 4.48 9.17 -5.09
C SER A 126 3.83 7.93 -5.71
N LYS A 127 2.98 8.11 -6.72
CA LYS A 127 2.37 7.00 -7.45
C LYS A 127 3.43 6.13 -8.14
N LYS A 128 4.38 6.76 -8.83
CA LYS A 128 5.50 6.06 -9.45
C LYS A 128 6.41 5.38 -8.44
N LEU A 129 6.69 6.03 -7.31
CA LEU A 129 7.46 5.44 -6.22
C LEU A 129 6.79 4.13 -5.74
N ILE A 130 5.51 4.18 -5.36
CA ILE A 130 4.79 2.99 -4.89
C ILE A 130 4.71 1.92 -5.99
N GLY A 131 4.46 2.31 -7.24
CA GLY A 131 4.47 1.39 -8.37
C GLY A 131 5.80 0.62 -8.47
N ASN A 132 6.93 1.32 -8.38
CA ASN A 132 8.25 0.71 -8.41
C ASN A 132 8.52 -0.19 -7.21
N LEU A 133 8.23 0.29 -5.99
CA LEU A 133 8.40 -0.51 -4.77
C LEU A 133 7.60 -1.80 -4.81
N VAL A 134 6.35 -1.73 -5.30
CA VAL A 134 5.53 -2.93 -5.48
C VAL A 134 6.12 -3.85 -6.53
N LEU A 135 6.55 -3.34 -7.69
CA LEU A 135 7.17 -4.15 -8.74
C LEU A 135 8.43 -4.90 -8.26
N GLU A 136 9.22 -4.30 -7.37
CA GLU A 136 10.41 -4.94 -6.78
C GLU A 136 10.07 -6.15 -5.89
N THR A 137 8.82 -6.29 -5.44
CA THR A 137 8.37 -7.45 -4.67
C THR A 137 7.93 -8.63 -5.53
N PHE A 138 7.99 -8.52 -6.86
CA PHE A 138 7.60 -9.58 -7.78
C PHE A 138 8.81 -10.34 -8.33
N PRO A 139 8.62 -11.60 -8.74
CA PRO A 139 9.66 -12.31 -9.46
C PRO A 139 10.01 -11.54 -10.74
N LYS A 140 11.30 -11.58 -11.08
CA LYS A 140 11.78 -11.00 -12.34
C LYS A 140 11.07 -11.67 -13.51
N LYS A 141 10.82 -10.89 -14.55
CA LYS A 141 10.29 -11.39 -15.82
C LYS A 141 11.25 -12.44 -16.38
N ASN A 142 10.72 -13.58 -16.75
CA ASN A 142 11.47 -14.65 -17.40
C ASN A 142 10.88 -14.85 -18.80
N PRO A 143 11.70 -14.86 -19.86
CA PRO A 143 11.18 -15.14 -21.20
C PRO A 143 10.62 -16.57 -21.24
N LEU A 144 9.38 -16.72 -21.71
CA LEU A 144 8.75 -18.00 -21.97
C LEU A 144 8.80 -18.28 -23.47
N TYR A 145 9.49 -19.36 -23.81
CA TYR A 145 9.63 -19.84 -25.17
C TYR A 145 9.15 -21.29 -25.23
N VAL A 146 8.14 -21.57 -26.07
CA VAL A 146 7.53 -22.89 -26.19
C VAL A 146 7.48 -23.28 -27.65
N GLU A 147 8.01 -24.46 -27.97
CA GLU A 147 7.98 -25.08 -29.29
C GLU A 147 7.04 -26.29 -29.31
N ASP A 148 6.45 -26.58 -30.48
CA ASP A 148 5.74 -27.84 -30.71
C ASP A 148 6.71 -29.01 -30.91
N ALA A 149 6.16 -30.22 -31.06
CA ALA A 149 6.94 -31.42 -31.30
C ALA A 149 7.68 -31.43 -32.67
N GLN A 150 7.34 -30.49 -33.56
CA GLN A 150 7.95 -30.29 -34.87
C GLN A 150 9.00 -29.15 -34.86
N GLY A 151 9.20 -28.47 -33.73
CA GLY A 151 10.14 -27.36 -33.58
C GLY A 151 9.59 -25.98 -33.99
N ASN A 152 8.28 -25.85 -34.21
CA ASN A 152 7.67 -24.54 -34.47
C ASN A 152 7.37 -23.80 -33.16
N VAL A 153 7.68 -22.51 -33.12
CA VAL A 153 7.41 -21.65 -31.96
C VAL A 153 5.91 -21.40 -31.82
N ILE A 154 5.34 -21.79 -30.68
CA ILE A 154 3.92 -21.57 -30.34
C ILE A 154 3.77 -20.38 -29.39
N ILE A 155 4.74 -20.14 -28.51
CA ILE A 155 4.76 -19.01 -27.57
C ILE A 155 6.16 -18.41 -27.56
N ASP A 156 6.25 -17.10 -27.76
CA ASP A 156 7.44 -16.27 -27.55
C ASP A 156 7.04 -15.04 -26.72
N ASP A 157 7.00 -15.21 -25.40
CA ASP A 157 6.71 -14.13 -24.45
C ASP A 157 7.97 -13.73 -23.69
N LYS A 158 8.60 -12.64 -24.13
CA LYS A 158 9.80 -12.09 -23.50
C LYS A 158 9.59 -11.50 -22.11
N ASN A 159 8.34 -11.29 -21.71
CA ASN A 159 7.96 -10.64 -20.47
C ASN A 159 7.11 -11.53 -19.57
N PHE A 160 7.13 -12.85 -19.77
CA PHE A 160 6.31 -13.77 -18.99
C PHE A 160 6.60 -13.64 -17.49
N VAL A 161 5.52 -13.65 -16.72
CA VAL A 161 5.52 -13.62 -15.26
C VAL A 161 4.55 -14.68 -14.80
N GLU A 162 5.02 -15.56 -13.92
CA GLU A 162 4.14 -16.50 -13.25
C GLU A 162 3.26 -15.74 -12.25
N GLU A 163 1.97 -15.64 -12.56
CA GLU A 163 0.99 -14.96 -11.72
C GLU A 163 0.45 -15.92 -10.65
N VAL A 164 0.67 -15.58 -9.38
CA VAL A 164 0.12 -16.32 -8.24
C VAL A 164 -1.03 -15.51 -7.66
N PHE A 165 -2.25 -16.05 -7.76
CA PHE A 165 -3.43 -15.45 -7.14
C PHE A 165 -3.65 -16.04 -5.75
N ASN A 166 -3.70 -15.16 -4.74
CA ASN A 166 -4.06 -15.58 -3.39
C ASN A 166 -5.57 -15.50 -3.20
N ILE A 167 -6.20 -16.67 -3.10
CA ILE A 167 -7.65 -16.81 -2.93
C ILE A 167 -8.05 -16.71 -1.44
N ASN A 168 -7.10 -16.88 -0.50
CA ASN A 168 -7.39 -16.97 0.93
C ASN A 168 -7.19 -15.66 1.69
N GLY A 169 -8.25 -15.27 2.42
CA GLY A 169 -8.40 -14.01 3.14
C GLY A 169 -7.38 -13.82 4.26
N GLY A 170 -6.83 -12.60 4.31
CA GLY A 170 -5.93 -12.16 5.38
C GLY A 170 -6.55 -12.18 6.78
N VAL A 171 -5.82 -11.63 7.74
CA VAL A 171 -6.20 -11.68 9.16
C VAL A 171 -6.61 -10.31 9.68
N ASN A 172 -7.47 -10.31 10.70
CA ASN A 172 -7.68 -9.12 11.52
C ASN A 172 -6.68 -9.16 12.68
N LEU A 173 -5.93 -8.07 12.84
CA LEU A 173 -5.14 -7.76 14.02
C LEU A 173 -5.96 -6.83 14.91
N ILE A 174 -6.32 -7.32 16.09
CA ILE A 174 -7.06 -6.55 17.09
C ILE A 174 -6.07 -6.10 18.15
N VAL A 175 -5.99 -4.79 18.38
CA VAL A 175 -5.13 -4.17 19.40
C VAL A 175 -6.01 -3.58 20.49
N TYR A 176 -5.66 -3.87 21.74
CA TYR A 176 -6.39 -3.45 22.94
C TYR A 176 -5.76 -2.21 23.58
N GLY A 177 -6.51 -1.51 24.44
CA GLY A 177 -6.04 -0.29 25.14
C GLY A 177 -4.80 -0.50 26.03
N ASN A 178 -4.57 -1.74 26.48
CA ASN A 178 -3.37 -2.14 27.21
C ASN A 178 -2.18 -2.51 26.29
N ASN A 179 -2.26 -2.23 24.98
CA ASN A 179 -1.26 -2.56 23.96
C ASN A 179 -1.02 -4.06 23.72
N SER A 180 -1.84 -4.95 24.27
CA SER A 180 -1.89 -6.35 23.84
C SER A 180 -2.59 -6.48 22.49
N PHE A 181 -2.39 -7.60 21.80
CA PHE A 181 -3.03 -7.86 20.52
C PHE A 181 -3.37 -9.33 20.31
N LYS A 182 -4.30 -9.60 19.39
CA LYS A 182 -4.65 -10.94 18.92
C LYS A 182 -4.91 -10.96 17.42
N PHE A 183 -4.77 -12.14 16.81
CA PHE A 183 -5.17 -12.39 15.43
C PHE A 183 -6.50 -13.13 15.37
N GLU A 184 -7.37 -12.70 14.45
CA GLU A 184 -8.59 -13.43 14.09
C GLU A 184 -8.55 -13.73 12.59
N LYS A 185 -8.71 -15.01 12.23
CA LYS A 185 -8.88 -15.42 10.84
C LYS A 185 -10.24 -14.95 10.33
N ARG A 186 -10.27 -14.48 9.10
CA ARG A 186 -11.52 -14.17 8.42
C ARG A 186 -11.99 -15.41 7.67
N ASN A 187 -13.18 -15.89 8.00
CA ASN A 187 -13.89 -16.91 7.23
C ASN A 187 -14.40 -16.33 5.91
#